data_AF-T1HJJ9-F1
#
_entry.id   AF-T1HJJ9-F1
#
_cell.length_a   1.000
_cell.length_b   1.000
_cell.length_c   1.000
_cell.angle_alpha   90.00
_cell.angle_beta   90.00
_cell.angle_gamma   90.00
#
_symmetry.space_group_name_H-M   'P 1'
#
loop_
_entity.id
_entity.type
_entity.pdbx_description
1 polymer ?
#
loop_
_entity_poly.entity_id
_entity_poly.type
_entity_poly.pdbx_seq_one_letter_code
_entity_poly.pdbx_strand_id
1 'polypeptide(L)'
;FSPFEGMDMRWNMTIDWNSVGHYTTRLLTEKAIKLIAEHNKKNPLFLYFAHAASHAGNYEHPLQAPEDTVKMFNHLLDEKAQVYAG
;
A
#
# COMPACT_ATOMS: atom_id res chain seq x y z
N PHE A 1 -3.42 -10.82 -17.73
CA PHE A 1 -4.26 -9.80 -17.10
C PHE A 1 -5.56 -9.69 -17.86
N SER A 2 -6.69 -9.80 -17.17
CA SER A 2 -7.99 -9.37 -17.72
C SER A 2 -7.90 -7.88 -18.09
N PRO A 3 -8.61 -7.41 -19.13
CA PRO A 3 -8.54 -5.99 -19.54
C PRO A 3 -8.93 -4.98 -18.45
N PHE A 4 -9.44 -5.43 -17.31
CA PHE A 4 -9.87 -4.59 -16.18
C PHE A 4 -8.96 -4.65 -14.95
N GLU A 5 -7.95 -5.53 -14.92
CA GLU A 5 -7.04 -5.66 -13.79
C GLU A 5 -6.06 -4.47 -13.73
N GLY A 6 -5.85 -3.91 -12.53
CA GLY A 6 -4.95 -2.78 -12.29
C GLY A 6 -5.53 -1.39 -12.57
N MET A 7 -6.82 -1.28 -12.90
CA MET A 7 -7.52 0.00 -13.11
C MET A 7 -8.18 0.57 -11.84
N ASP A 8 -8.04 -0.12 -10.72
CA ASP A 8 -8.61 0.21 -9.41
C ASP A 8 -7.85 1.33 -8.69
N MET A 9 -6.53 1.41 -8.87
CA MET A 9 -5.72 2.48 -8.29
C MET A 9 -5.95 3.81 -9.00
N ARG A 10 -6.35 4.83 -8.22
CA ARG A 10 -6.72 6.16 -8.74
C ARG A 10 -6.10 7.28 -7.93
N TRP A 11 -5.72 8.33 -8.63
CA TRP A 11 -5.50 9.65 -8.06
C TRP A 11 -6.69 10.52 -8.42
N ASN A 12 -7.47 10.90 -7.42
CA ASN A 12 -8.77 11.55 -7.62
C ASN A 12 -9.64 10.71 -8.58
N MET A 13 -10.08 11.27 -9.71
CA MET A 13 -10.94 10.59 -10.68
C MET A 13 -10.18 9.94 -11.84
N THR A 14 -8.84 9.95 -11.81
CA THR A 14 -8.00 9.42 -12.89
C THR A 14 -7.25 8.16 -12.45
N ILE A 15 -7.12 7.19 -13.36
CA ILE A 15 -6.28 6.00 -13.13
C ILE A 15 -4.83 6.45 -12.91
N ASP A 16 -4.20 5.95 -11.85
CA ASP A 16 -2.83 6.30 -11.51
C ASP A 16 -1.82 5.23 -11.93
N TRP A 17 -1.38 5.31 -13.19
CA TRP A 17 -0.38 4.40 -13.74
C TRP A 17 1.02 4.57 -13.13
N ASN A 18 1.32 5.71 -12.50
CA ASN A 18 2.63 5.94 -11.88
C ASN A 18 2.80 5.14 -10.58
N SER A 19 1.70 4.66 -9.99
CA SER A 19 1.72 3.81 -8.80
C SER A 19 2.07 2.35 -9.10
N VAL A 20 2.10 1.94 -10.37
CA VAL A 20 2.41 0.55 -10.75
C VAL A 20 3.82 0.16 -10.30
N GLY A 21 3.93 -1.00 -9.65
CA GLY A 21 5.20 -1.54 -9.15
C GLY A 21 5.62 -0.98 -7.78
N HIS A 22 4.86 -0.04 -7.21
CA HIS A 22 5.10 0.48 -5.87
C HIS A 22 4.19 -0.20 -4.85
N TYR A 23 4.74 -0.49 -3.67
CA TYR A 23 3.97 -1.12 -2.60
C TYR A 23 2.94 -0.13 -2.03
N THR A 24 1.65 -0.49 -2.11
CA THR A 24 0.52 0.38 -1.73
C THR A 24 0.67 0.96 -0.33
N THR A 25 1.24 0.19 0.61
CA THR A 25 1.45 0.66 1.99
C THR A 25 2.38 1.87 2.04
N ARG A 26 3.47 1.84 1.26
CA ARG A 26 4.43 2.95 1.16
C ARG A 26 3.80 4.14 0.43
N LEU A 27 3.14 3.90 -0.70
CA LEU A 27 2.47 4.95 -1.48
C LEU A 27 1.47 5.74 -0.65
N LEU A 28 0.55 5.05 0.05
CA LEU A 28 -0.45 5.72 0.88
C LEU A 28 0.21 6.53 1.99
N THR A 29 1.23 5.98 2.65
CA THR A 29 2.00 6.66 3.70
C THR A 29 2.66 7.93 3.18
N GLU A 30 3.34 7.87 2.04
CA GLU A 30 3.98 9.04 1.40
C GLU A 30 2.96 10.12 1.05
N LYS A 31 1.79 9.72 0.53
CA LYS A 31 0.69 10.66 0.23
C LYS A 31 0.13 11.30 1.50
N ALA A 32 -0.06 10.53 2.57
CA ALA A 32 -0.53 11.07 3.85
C ALA A 32 0.48 12.06 4.44
N ILE A 33 1.78 11.74 4.42
CA ILE A 33 2.85 12.64 4.85
C ILE A 33 2.79 13.95 4.05
N LYS A 34 2.70 13.86 2.72
CA LYS A 34 2.61 15.04 1.84
C LYS A 34 1.37 15.89 2.15
N LEU A 35 0.20 15.26 2.28
CA LEU A 35 -1.05 15.95 2.61
C LEU A 35 -0.96 16.69 3.94
N ILE A 36 -0.40 16.05 4.98
CA ILE A 36 -0.22 16.67 6.29
C ILE A 36 0.78 17.82 6.23
N ALA A 37 1.90 17.65 5.52
CA ALA A 37 2.95 18.66 5.39
C ALA A 37 2.49 19.91 4.64
N GLU A 38 1.68 19.72 3.58
CA GLU A 38 1.15 20.80 2.73
C GLU A 38 -0.16 21.42 3.28
N HIS A 39 -0.75 20.84 4.32
CA HIS A 39 -2.04 21.29 4.85
C HIS A 39 -1.99 22.70 5.45
N ASN A 40 -2.98 23.53 5.09
CA ASN A 40 -3.13 24.86 5.66
C ASN A 40 -3.60 24.79 7.12
N LYS A 41 -2.68 25.06 8.04
CA LYS A 41 -2.88 25.01 9.50
C LYS A 41 -3.96 25.94 10.06
N LYS A 42 -4.49 26.88 9.26
CA LYS A 42 -5.63 27.73 9.68
C LYS A 42 -6.94 26.95 9.79
N ASN A 43 -7.07 25.83 9.08
CA ASN A 43 -8.25 24.97 9.13
C ASN A 43 -7.87 23.61 9.74
N PRO A 44 -8.74 22.94 10.51
CA PRO A 44 -8.48 21.57 10.95
C PRO A 44 -8.46 20.61 9.76
N LEU A 45 -7.63 19.56 9.84
CA LEU A 45 -7.58 18.47 8.88
C LEU A 45 -8.27 17.24 9.45
N PHE A 46 -9.16 16.63 8.66
CA PHE A 46 -9.61 15.27 8.86
C PHE A 46 -9.07 14.40 7.72
N LEU A 47 -8.32 13.34 8.06
CA LEU A 47 -7.76 12.40 7.10
C LEU A 47 -8.30 11.00 7.39
N TYR A 48 -9.10 10.47 6.46
CA TYR A 48 -9.44 9.06 6.45
C TYR A 48 -8.35 8.27 5.73
N PHE A 49 -7.70 7.37 6.45
CA PHE A 49 -6.56 6.61 5.96
C PHE A 49 -6.85 5.11 6.01
N ALA A 50 -7.33 4.57 4.91
CA ALA A 50 -7.69 3.16 4.79
C ALA A 50 -6.56 2.35 4.15
N HIS A 51 -5.77 1.64 4.98
CA HIS A 51 -4.76 0.73 4.46
C HIS A 51 -5.39 -0.53 3.87
N ALA A 52 -4.81 -1.02 2.77
CA ALA A 52 -5.12 -2.34 2.23
C ALA A 52 -4.39 -3.47 2.99
N ALA A 53 -3.18 -3.21 3.51
CA ALA A 53 -2.44 -4.20 4.29
C ALA A 53 -3.15 -4.50 5.63
N SER A 54 -3.18 -5.74 6.10
CA SER A 54 -2.55 -6.97 5.57
C SER A 54 -3.51 -7.83 4.73
N HIS A 55 -4.54 -7.23 4.11
CA HIS A 55 -5.54 -7.98 3.35
C HIS A 55 -4.87 -8.72 2.18
N ALA A 56 -5.51 -9.80 1.72
CA ALA A 56 -5.07 -10.50 0.53
C ALA A 56 -5.04 -9.54 -0.68
N GLY A 57 -3.93 -9.53 -1.42
CA GLY A 57 -3.71 -8.70 -2.60
C GLY A 57 -4.49 -9.19 -3.82
N ASN A 58 -3.88 -10.02 -4.65
CA ASN A 58 -4.53 -10.62 -5.81
C ASN A 58 -4.63 -12.14 -5.68
N TYR A 59 -5.39 -12.78 -6.57
CA TYR A 59 -5.64 -14.23 -6.52
C TYR A 59 -4.36 -15.08 -6.67
N GLU A 60 -3.39 -14.62 -7.47
CA GLU A 60 -2.15 -15.35 -7.75
C GLU A 60 -1.15 -15.24 -6.58
N HIS A 61 -1.06 -14.05 -5.97
CA HIS A 61 -0.17 -13.70 -4.89
C HIS A 61 -0.96 -13.00 -3.79
N PRO A 62 -1.67 -13.75 -2.93
CA PRO A 62 -2.54 -13.17 -1.91
C PRO A 62 -1.74 -12.48 -0.80
N LEU A 63 -0.57 -13.00 -0.41
CA LEU A 63 0.28 -12.35 0.58
C LEU A 63 1.42 -11.62 -0.14
N GLN A 64 1.55 -10.31 0.11
CA GLN A 64 2.55 -9.45 -0.54
C GLN A 64 3.14 -8.49 0.48
N ALA A 65 4.46 -8.50 0.57
CA ALA A 65 5.25 -7.56 1.36
C ALA A 65 6.60 -7.31 0.66
N PRO A 66 7.21 -6.12 0.82
CA PRO A 66 8.54 -5.85 0.32
C PRO A 66 9.58 -6.82 0.90
N GLU A 67 10.53 -7.28 0.08
CA GLU A 67 11.53 -8.26 0.51
C GLU A 67 12.35 -7.79 1.73
N ASP A 68 12.63 -6.48 1.80
CA ASP A 68 13.36 -5.89 2.93
C ASP A 68 12.61 -5.98 4.26
N THR A 69 11.27 -5.94 4.23
CA THR A 69 10.45 -6.10 5.45
C THR A 69 10.26 -7.56 5.82
N VAL A 70 10.05 -8.45 4.83
CA VAL A 70 9.99 -9.91 5.06
C VAL A 70 11.26 -10.43 5.72
N LYS A 71 12.44 -9.97 5.25
CA LYS A 71 13.74 -10.36 5.81
C LYS A 71 13.92 -10.02 7.29
N MET A 72 13.18 -9.05 7.82
CA MET A 72 13.20 -8.73 9.26
C MET A 72 12.64 -9.88 10.11
N PHE A 73 11.82 -10.75 9.50
CA PHE A 73 11.11 -11.85 10.17
C PHE A 73 11.65 -13.24 9.83
N ASN A 74 12.87 -13.36 9.27
CA ASN A 74 13.52 -14.64 8.93
C ASN A 74 13.66 -15.64 10.10
N HIS A 75 13.41 -15.22 11.34
CA HIS A 75 13.37 -16.07 12.52
C HIS A 75 12.07 -16.89 12.65
N LEU A 76 11.00 -16.52 11.93
CA LEU A 76 9.77 -17.30 11.86
C LEU A 76 9.99 -18.49 10.92
N LEU A 77 9.47 -19.68 11.28
CA LEU A 77 9.62 -20.89 10.46
C LEU A 77 8.66 -20.93 9.27
N ASP A 78 7.48 -20.31 9.39
CA ASP A 78 6.47 -20.28 8.34
C ASP A 78 6.68 -19.05 7.44
N GLU A 79 7.01 -19.30 6.16
CA GLU A 79 7.22 -18.26 5.15
C GLU A 79 5.98 -17.37 4.97
N LYS A 80 4.76 -17.90 5.11
CA LYS A 80 3.55 -17.08 5.01
C LYS A 80 3.43 -16.14 6.20
N ALA A 81 3.85 -16.57 7.39
CA ALA A 81 3.90 -15.73 8.57
C ALA A 81 4.97 -14.63 8.43
N GLN A 82 6.10 -14.93 7.78
CA GLN A 82 7.12 -13.92 7.45
C GLN A 82 6.55 -12.84 6.52
N VAL A 83 5.88 -13.24 5.43
CA VAL A 83 5.27 -12.30 4.48
C VAL A 83 4.12 -11.50 5.11
N TYR A 84 3.33 -12.11 5.99
CA TYR A 84 2.26 -11.43 6.70
C TYR A 84 2.79 -10.41 7.73
N ALA A 85 3.94 -10.70 8.35
CA ALA A 85 4.57 -9.82 9.34
C ALA A 85 5.35 -8.66 8.70
N GLY A 86 5.90 -8.88 7.50
CA GLY A 86 6.59 -7.86 6.69
C GLY A 86 5.64 -6.83 6.08
#